data_AF-A0A355XW79-F1
#
_entry.id   AF-A0A355XW79-F1
#
_cell.length_a   1.000
_cell.length_b   1.000
_cell.length_c   1.000
_cell.angle_alpha   90.00
_cell.angle_beta   90.00
_cell.angle_gamma   90.00
#
_symmetry.space_group_name_H-M   'P 1'
#
loop_
_entity.id
_entity.type
_entity.pdbx_description
1 polymer ?
#
loop_
_entity_poly.entity_id
_entity_poly.type
_entity_poly.pdbx_seq_one_letter_code
_entity_poly.pdbx_strand_id
1 'polypeptide(L)'
;MLKNLSIIALMGIAMAGVSTEAYAHGNQVASVQSPQTALSSIVRQVGDQTVTIQFYSPSIVRVIKSASPDVAKRKKSYSVILKPLQVKGVAMQEKGDVVSMQSAFFTIELNQKSGEITFLSHDGQPLLSDTKTALDERHDAANKGMYRVKQSFRLADDEAVYGLGQLRDTHMNQRGRHVELWNHNTYIAIPYFTSEKGYGVYWDNAGKTYFDDKDNATSFTSELGSCADYYFMYKDGTQDGVIASIRELTGQATLFPKWAMGFWQCRERYKTSDELAGVLDKYRE
;
A
#
# COMPACT_ATOMS: atom_id res chain seq x y z
N MET A 1 -11.54 -2.58 -67.13
CA MET A 1 -11.56 -1.45 -68.08
C MET A 1 -12.00 -0.20 -67.33
N LEU A 2 -11.68 0.99 -67.86
CA LEU A 2 -12.12 2.35 -67.45
C LEU A 2 -13.55 2.41 -66.83
N LYS A 3 -13.90 3.30 -65.88
CA LYS A 3 -13.63 4.77 -65.87
C LYS A 3 -14.00 5.44 -64.51
N ASN A 4 -13.60 6.72 -64.37
CA ASN A 4 -13.99 7.75 -63.36
C ASN A 4 -13.39 7.58 -61.94
N LEU A 5 -12.55 8.49 -61.36
CA LEU A 5 -12.55 9.97 -61.22
C LEU A 5 -13.60 10.46 -60.20
N SER A 6 -13.32 11.35 -59.22
CA SER A 6 -12.16 12.24 -58.96
C SER A 6 -12.11 12.65 -57.44
N ILE A 7 -11.27 13.53 -56.83
CA ILE A 7 -10.32 14.57 -57.30
C ILE A 7 -9.23 14.93 -56.23
N ILE A 8 -8.05 15.41 -56.69
CA ILE A 8 -7.12 16.48 -56.21
C ILE A 8 -7.40 17.17 -54.84
N ALA A 9 -6.45 17.60 -53.97
CA ALA A 9 -5.00 17.40 -53.72
C ALA A 9 -4.68 17.98 -52.28
N LEU A 10 -3.48 18.35 -51.78
CA LEU A 10 -2.31 19.07 -52.32
C LEU A 10 -1.08 18.97 -51.38
N MET A 11 0.13 19.18 -51.94
CA MET A 11 1.43 19.60 -51.34
C MET A 11 1.66 19.55 -49.82
N GLY A 12 2.81 18.96 -49.43
CA GLY A 12 3.53 19.32 -48.21
C GLY A 12 4.76 20.18 -48.50
N ILE A 13 5.15 21.04 -47.56
CA ILE A 13 6.41 21.81 -47.51
C ILE A 13 6.92 21.80 -46.07
N ALA A 14 8.23 21.71 -45.87
CA ALA A 14 8.89 21.92 -44.58
C ALA A 14 9.68 23.23 -44.60
N MET A 15 9.70 23.98 -43.49
CA MET A 15 10.61 25.11 -43.28
C MET A 15 11.10 25.15 -41.82
N ALA A 16 12.31 25.68 -41.63
CA ALA A 16 12.90 25.93 -40.33
C ALA A 16 12.29 27.18 -39.66
N GLY A 17 12.42 27.29 -38.33
CA GLY A 17 11.79 28.34 -37.54
C GLY A 17 12.58 29.65 -37.41
N VAL A 18 11.98 30.60 -36.71
CA VAL A 18 12.58 31.86 -36.25
C VAL A 18 12.14 32.10 -34.80
N SER A 19 13.06 32.59 -33.96
CA SER A 19 12.80 32.97 -32.57
C SER A 19 12.39 34.43 -32.44
N THR A 20 11.41 34.75 -31.60
CA THR A 20 11.08 36.14 -31.21
C THR A 20 10.78 36.23 -29.71
N GLU A 21 11.62 37.01 -28.99
CA GLU A 21 11.28 37.54 -27.67
C GLU A 21 10.75 38.97 -27.83
N ALA A 22 9.61 39.30 -27.22
CA ALA A 22 9.17 40.68 -27.05
C ALA A 22 8.16 40.83 -25.89
N TYR A 23 8.64 41.42 -24.79
CA TYR A 23 7.94 42.26 -23.81
C TYR A 23 6.44 42.02 -23.51
N ALA A 24 6.19 41.63 -22.25
CA ALA A 24 5.03 42.09 -21.49
C ALA A 24 5.48 42.50 -20.06
N HIS A 25 5.57 43.80 -19.78
CA HIS A 25 5.72 44.30 -18.41
C HIS A 25 4.34 44.35 -17.74
N GLY A 26 4.18 43.67 -16.61
CA GLY A 26 2.95 43.71 -15.83
C GLY A 26 3.10 43.08 -14.45
N ASN A 27 3.21 43.92 -13.42
CA ASN A 27 3.13 43.65 -11.99
C ASN A 27 3.82 42.38 -11.44
N GLN A 28 4.84 42.59 -10.59
CA GLN A 28 5.15 41.61 -9.54
C GLN A 28 3.96 41.51 -8.59
N VAL A 29 3.08 40.53 -8.81
CA VAL A 29 2.20 40.04 -7.75
C VAL A 29 3.11 39.39 -6.71
N ALA A 30 3.27 40.03 -5.55
CA ALA A 30 4.02 39.45 -4.46
C ALA A 30 3.44 38.07 -4.14
N SER A 31 4.26 37.03 -4.24
CA SER A 31 3.85 35.67 -3.96
C SER A 31 3.58 35.52 -2.47
N VAL A 32 2.33 35.73 -2.09
CA VAL A 32 1.81 35.37 -0.76
C VAL A 32 2.02 33.87 -0.60
N GLN A 33 3.09 33.50 0.09
CA GLN A 33 3.32 32.14 0.52
C GLN A 33 2.22 31.80 1.52
N SER A 34 1.14 31.20 1.02
CA SER A 34 0.13 30.54 1.85
C SER A 34 0.86 29.67 2.87
N PRO A 35 0.54 29.76 4.18
CA PRO A 35 1.22 28.97 5.20
C PRO A 35 1.22 27.49 4.80
N GLN A 36 2.40 26.90 4.66
CA GLN A 36 2.55 25.52 4.21
C GLN A 36 2.20 24.59 5.37
N THR A 37 0.89 24.44 5.63
CA THR A 37 0.35 23.71 6.77
C THR A 37 0.94 22.31 6.82
N ALA A 38 1.58 21.97 7.94
CA ALA A 38 2.37 20.75 8.05
C ALA A 38 1.51 19.50 7.79
N LEU A 39 2.15 18.47 7.23
CA LEU A 39 1.52 17.15 7.12
C LEU A 39 1.29 16.57 8.51
N SER A 40 0.21 15.80 8.66
CA SER A 40 -0.16 15.14 9.91
C SER A 40 0.77 13.96 10.20
N SER A 41 2.01 14.28 10.60
CA SER A 41 3.11 13.33 10.78
C SER A 41 4.07 13.72 11.90
N ILE A 42 4.59 12.72 12.60
CA ILE A 42 5.68 12.87 13.58
C ILE A 42 6.89 12.02 13.17
N VAL A 43 8.08 12.50 13.53
CA VAL A 43 9.33 11.73 13.50
C VAL A 43 9.92 11.77 14.90
N ARG A 44 10.40 10.63 15.39
CA ARG A 44 11.10 10.47 16.67
C ARG A 44 12.28 9.52 16.50
N GLN A 45 13.37 9.78 17.21
CA GLN A 45 14.46 8.82 17.37
C GLN A 45 14.20 8.05 18.67
N VAL A 46 14.18 6.72 18.59
CA VAL A 46 13.96 5.82 19.73
C VAL A 46 15.05 4.75 19.69
N GLY A 47 16.01 4.85 20.62
CA GLY A 47 17.24 4.06 20.55
C GLY A 47 18.01 4.30 19.25
N ASP A 48 18.37 3.22 18.57
CA ASP A 48 19.05 3.21 17.27
C ASP A 48 18.09 3.45 16.08
N GLN A 49 16.77 3.40 16.30
CA GLN A 49 15.76 3.49 15.23
C GLN A 49 15.11 4.87 15.14
N THR A 50 14.96 5.39 13.93
CA THR A 50 14.02 6.48 13.62
C THR A 50 12.64 5.89 13.34
N VAL A 51 11.65 6.30 14.13
CA VAL A 51 10.22 6.04 13.93
C VAL A 51 9.60 7.24 13.21
N THR A 52 8.91 6.99 12.10
CA THR A 52 8.08 7.97 11.39
C THR A 52 6.64 7.48 11.36
N ILE A 53 5.71 8.32 11.78
CA ILE A 53 4.26 8.09 11.72
C ILE A 53 3.66 9.20 10.87
N GLN A 54 2.84 8.85 9.88
CA GLN A 54 2.24 9.82 8.95
C GLN A 54 0.85 9.37 8.51
N PHE A 55 -0.18 10.18 8.78
CA PHE A 55 -1.51 9.95 8.22
C PHE A 55 -1.50 10.18 6.70
N TYR A 56 -2.15 9.27 5.97
CA TYR A 56 -2.37 9.35 4.54
C TYR A 56 -3.82 9.77 4.23
N SER A 57 -4.77 9.26 4.99
CA SER A 57 -6.18 9.72 5.06
C SER A 57 -6.65 9.62 6.53
N PRO A 58 -7.85 10.08 6.92
CA PRO A 58 -8.32 9.91 8.30
C PRO A 58 -8.36 8.45 8.76
N SER A 59 -8.53 7.51 7.83
CA SER A 59 -8.61 6.06 8.07
C SER A 59 -7.30 5.30 7.82
N ILE A 60 -6.22 5.97 7.45
CA ILE A 60 -4.96 5.33 7.04
C ILE A 60 -3.77 6.06 7.64
N VAL A 61 -2.93 5.34 8.38
CA VAL A 61 -1.64 5.83 8.88
C VAL A 61 -0.51 4.93 8.43
N ARG A 62 0.55 5.52 7.89
CA ARG A 62 1.82 4.85 7.57
C ARG A 62 2.74 4.92 8.78
N VAL A 63 3.42 3.82 9.05
CA VAL A 63 4.49 3.71 10.05
C VAL A 63 5.74 3.20 9.35
N ILE A 64 6.86 3.89 9.56
CA ILE A 64 8.19 3.49 9.07
C ILE A 64 9.14 3.44 10.26
N LYS A 65 9.83 2.32 10.44
CA LYS A 65 10.91 2.15 11.43
C LYS A 65 12.20 1.76 10.72
N SER A 66 13.25 2.54 10.94
CA SER A 66 14.45 2.54 10.10
C SER A 66 15.70 2.98 10.85
N ALA A 67 16.88 2.55 10.41
CA ALA A 67 18.16 2.97 11.02
C ALA A 67 18.60 4.40 10.67
N SER A 68 17.79 5.18 9.94
CA SER A 68 18.11 6.56 9.54
C SER A 68 16.86 7.32 9.04
N PRO A 69 16.68 8.61 9.41
CA PRO A 69 15.52 9.41 9.01
C PRO A 69 15.39 9.62 7.50
N ASP A 70 16.47 9.46 6.74
CA ASP A 70 16.47 9.63 5.28
C ASP A 70 16.01 8.37 4.53
N VAL A 71 15.75 7.25 5.21
CA VAL A 71 15.14 6.08 4.57
C VAL A 71 13.68 6.38 4.20
N ALA A 72 12.90 6.93 5.14
CA ALA A 72 11.50 7.29 4.95
C ALA A 72 11.27 8.18 3.70
N LYS A 73 12.16 9.16 3.50
CA LYS A 73 12.12 10.12 2.38
C LYS A 73 12.38 9.47 1.01
N ARG A 74 13.13 8.35 0.97
CA ARG A 74 13.55 7.65 -0.25
C ARG A 74 12.72 6.39 -0.55
N LYS A 75 11.98 5.87 0.43
CA LYS A 75 11.21 4.62 0.32
C LYS A 75 9.97 4.79 -0.58
N LYS A 76 10.15 4.40 -1.85
CA LYS A 76 9.10 4.26 -2.86
C LYS A 76 8.34 2.93 -2.66
N SER A 77 7.02 2.96 -2.81
CA SER A 77 6.17 1.77 -2.95
C SER A 77 5.98 1.41 -4.44
N TYR A 78 5.69 0.15 -4.71
CA TYR A 78 5.22 -0.32 -6.02
C TYR A 78 3.69 -0.43 -6.11
N SER A 79 2.99 -0.46 -4.97
CA SER A 79 1.53 -0.68 -4.89
C SER A 79 0.76 0.51 -4.32
N VAL A 80 1.37 1.30 -3.44
CA VAL A 80 0.73 2.48 -2.85
C VAL A 80 0.81 3.66 -3.82
N ILE A 81 -0.35 4.02 -4.37
CA ILE A 81 -0.48 5.18 -5.27
C ILE A 81 -0.89 6.45 -4.51
N LEU A 82 -1.60 6.30 -3.40
CA LEU A 82 -2.03 7.40 -2.52
C LEU A 82 -0.82 8.25 -2.07
N LYS A 83 -1.02 9.55 -1.95
CA LYS A 83 -0.04 10.51 -1.42
C LYS A 83 -0.51 10.98 -0.04
N PRO A 84 0.40 11.28 0.90
CA PRO A 84 0.00 11.75 2.23
C PRO A 84 -0.79 13.05 2.10
N LEU A 85 -2.06 13.02 2.50
CA LEU A 85 -2.96 14.17 2.44
C LEU A 85 -2.76 15.09 3.66
N GLN A 86 -3.15 16.35 3.55
CA GLN A 86 -3.35 17.21 4.72
C GLN A 86 -4.64 16.78 5.44
N VAL A 87 -4.51 15.82 6.35
CA VAL A 87 -5.64 15.29 7.12
C VAL A 87 -6.06 16.29 8.19
N LYS A 88 -7.09 17.09 7.87
CA LYS A 88 -7.74 18.03 8.80
C LYS A 88 -8.32 17.29 10.01
N GLY A 89 -8.23 17.91 11.18
CA GLY A 89 -8.82 17.36 12.41
C GLY A 89 -7.99 16.27 13.09
N VAL A 90 -6.75 15.98 12.64
CA VAL A 90 -5.84 15.15 13.43
C VAL A 90 -5.38 15.95 14.65
N ALA A 91 -5.84 15.56 15.83
CA ALA A 91 -5.33 16.10 17.09
C ALA A 91 -4.02 15.40 17.45
N MET A 92 -3.07 16.13 18.04
CA MET A 92 -1.82 15.58 18.56
C MET A 92 -1.64 16.03 20.00
N GLN A 93 -1.23 15.11 20.88
CA GLN A 93 -0.89 15.40 22.28
C GLN A 93 0.41 14.69 22.65
N GLU A 94 1.20 15.28 23.54
CA GLU A 94 2.43 14.68 24.05
C GLU A 94 2.41 14.77 25.58
N LYS A 95 2.50 13.62 26.25
CA LYS A 95 2.28 13.49 27.70
C LYS A 95 3.34 12.56 28.30
N GLY A 96 4.44 13.16 28.75
CA GLY A 96 5.61 12.41 29.21
C GLY A 96 6.20 11.59 28.06
N ASP A 97 6.34 10.27 28.26
CA ASP A 97 6.95 9.37 27.28
C ASP A 97 6.01 8.94 26.13
N VAL A 98 4.79 9.46 26.04
CA VAL A 98 3.81 9.08 25.00
C VAL A 98 3.45 10.27 24.11
N VAL A 99 3.51 10.06 22.78
CA VAL A 99 2.91 10.95 21.77
C VAL A 99 1.68 10.26 21.19
N SER A 100 0.51 10.87 21.31
CA SER A 100 -0.71 10.42 20.66
C SER A 100 -1.08 11.29 19.47
N MET A 101 -1.65 10.66 18.44
CA MET A 101 -2.27 11.32 17.31
C MET A 101 -3.65 10.68 17.07
N GLN A 102 -4.70 11.49 17.07
CA GLN A 102 -6.10 11.04 16.96
C GLN A 102 -6.73 11.57 15.69
N SER A 103 -7.30 10.68 14.86
CA SER A 103 -8.14 11.03 13.71
C SER A 103 -9.63 10.97 14.06
N ALA A 104 -10.50 11.15 13.07
CA ALA A 104 -11.94 10.91 13.23
C ALA A 104 -12.28 9.44 13.57
N PHE A 105 -11.41 8.48 13.24
CA PHE A 105 -11.72 7.04 13.32
C PHE A 105 -10.91 6.26 14.37
N PHE A 106 -9.66 6.66 14.64
CA PHE A 106 -8.79 5.94 15.60
C PHE A 106 -7.73 6.86 16.22
N THR A 107 -7.11 6.39 17.30
CA THR A 107 -5.93 7.00 17.91
C THR A 107 -4.72 6.08 17.72
N ILE A 108 -3.56 6.66 17.40
CA ILE A 108 -2.26 5.99 17.39
C ILE A 108 -1.39 6.62 18.49
N GLU A 109 -0.79 5.80 19.35
CA GLU A 109 0.05 6.23 20.47
C GLU A 109 1.44 5.62 20.35
N LEU A 110 2.48 6.46 20.27
CA LEU A 110 3.89 6.06 20.25
C LEU A 110 4.50 6.22 21.65
N ASN A 111 5.04 5.13 22.19
CA ASN A 111 5.94 5.18 23.34
C ASN A 111 7.34 5.61 22.89
N GLN A 112 7.78 6.80 23.32
CA GLN A 112 9.05 7.41 22.93
C GLN A 112 10.29 6.73 23.55
N LYS A 113 10.10 5.81 24.51
CA LYS A 113 11.19 5.03 25.14
C LYS A 113 11.32 3.62 24.57
N SER A 114 10.22 2.88 24.40
CA SER A 114 10.26 1.51 23.85
C SER A 114 10.13 1.45 22.33
N GLY A 115 9.55 2.47 21.69
CA GLY A 115 9.27 2.50 20.26
C GLY A 115 8.03 1.69 19.87
N GLU A 116 7.35 1.10 20.85
CA GLU A 116 6.08 0.41 20.68
C GLU A 116 4.97 1.41 20.32
N ILE A 117 4.03 0.95 19.51
CA ILE A 117 2.93 1.78 18.98
C ILE A 117 1.61 1.05 19.23
N THR A 118 0.68 1.68 19.93
CA THR A 118 -0.67 1.14 20.17
C THR A 118 -1.69 1.86 19.30
N PHE A 119 -2.62 1.08 18.73
CA PHE A 119 -3.74 1.55 17.93
C PHE A 119 -5.03 1.31 18.70
N LEU A 120 -5.80 2.37 18.92
CA LEU A 120 -7.06 2.38 19.67
C LEU A 120 -8.21 2.81 18.74
N SER A 121 -9.40 2.21 18.87
CA SER A 121 -10.61 2.71 18.21
C SER A 121 -10.97 4.13 18.69
N HIS A 122 -11.93 4.78 18.02
CA HIS A 122 -12.50 6.05 18.49
C HIS A 122 -12.95 5.98 19.96
N ASP A 123 -13.54 4.84 20.37
CA ASP A 123 -14.02 4.55 21.74
C ASP A 123 -12.92 4.06 22.69
N GLY A 124 -11.64 4.22 22.31
CA GLY A 124 -10.49 3.86 23.13
C GLY A 124 -10.20 2.36 23.26
N GLN A 125 -10.85 1.49 22.49
CA GLN A 125 -10.66 0.04 22.59
C GLN A 125 -9.38 -0.41 21.87
N PRO A 126 -8.56 -1.31 22.44
CA PRO A 126 -7.30 -1.75 21.83
C PRO A 126 -7.53 -2.62 20.59
N LEU A 127 -7.09 -2.10 19.44
CA LEU A 127 -7.15 -2.81 18.16
C LEU A 127 -5.90 -3.67 17.97
N LEU A 128 -4.72 -3.05 18.03
CA LEU A 128 -3.42 -3.63 17.68
C LEU A 128 -2.30 -2.93 18.48
N SER A 129 -1.21 -3.63 18.78
CA SER A 129 0.06 -2.98 19.12
C SER A 129 1.19 -3.47 18.19
N ASP A 130 1.94 -2.55 17.58
CA ASP A 130 3.29 -2.80 17.08
C ASP A 130 4.24 -2.84 18.28
N THR A 131 5.01 -3.93 18.39
CA THR A 131 5.94 -4.15 19.51
C THR A 131 7.39 -4.07 19.06
N LYS A 132 7.99 -5.21 18.67
CA LYS A 132 9.43 -5.32 18.39
C LYS A 132 9.74 -5.34 16.90
N THR A 133 10.55 -4.37 16.49
CA THR A 133 11.20 -4.27 15.18
C THR A 133 12.63 -4.81 15.25
N ALA A 134 13.09 -5.51 14.21
CA ALA A 134 14.48 -5.89 14.01
C ALA A 134 14.94 -5.54 12.58
N LEU A 135 16.17 -5.08 12.46
CA LEU A 135 16.81 -4.63 11.22
C LEU A 135 18.21 -5.26 11.15
N ASP A 136 18.29 -6.53 10.74
CA ASP A 136 19.56 -7.28 10.73
C ASP A 136 20.32 -6.94 9.42
N GLU A 137 21.47 -6.27 9.49
CA GLU A 137 22.16 -5.77 8.29
C GLU A 137 22.61 -6.88 7.34
N ARG A 138 22.43 -6.65 6.03
CA ARG A 138 22.95 -7.52 4.97
C ARG A 138 24.40 -7.18 4.65
N HIS A 139 25.30 -8.01 5.16
CA HIS A 139 26.76 -7.87 4.92
C HIS A 139 27.23 -8.45 3.57
N ASP A 140 26.37 -9.11 2.79
CA ASP A 140 26.72 -9.59 1.46
C ASP A 140 26.80 -8.44 0.44
N ALA A 141 27.75 -8.52 -0.50
CA ALA A 141 28.13 -7.39 -1.36
C ALA A 141 27.01 -6.89 -2.29
N ALA A 142 26.01 -7.73 -2.60
CA ALA A 142 24.88 -7.37 -3.45
C ALA A 142 23.80 -6.57 -2.69
N ASN A 143 23.73 -6.72 -1.35
CA ASN A 143 22.65 -6.18 -0.52
C ASN A 143 23.14 -5.14 0.51
N LYS A 144 24.36 -4.62 0.38
CA LYS A 144 24.96 -3.66 1.32
C LYS A 144 24.03 -2.45 1.59
N GLY A 145 23.79 -2.15 2.87
CA GLY A 145 22.91 -1.06 3.30
C GLY A 145 21.40 -1.41 3.26
N MET A 146 21.08 -2.69 3.03
CA MET A 146 19.76 -3.27 3.25
C MET A 146 19.80 -4.17 4.49
N TYR A 147 18.63 -4.60 4.95
CA TYR A 147 18.43 -5.40 6.16
C TYR A 147 17.55 -6.61 5.85
N ARG A 148 17.69 -7.69 6.62
CA ARG A 148 16.54 -8.56 6.93
C ARG A 148 15.67 -7.77 7.89
N VAL A 149 14.42 -7.56 7.52
CA VAL A 149 13.50 -6.69 8.26
C VAL A 149 12.44 -7.55 8.93
N LYS A 150 12.30 -7.44 10.24
CA LYS A 150 11.16 -8.02 10.98
C LYS A 150 10.37 -6.93 11.69
N GLN A 151 9.05 -6.96 11.57
CA GLN A 151 8.13 -6.22 12.41
C GLN A 151 7.20 -7.19 13.14
N SER A 152 7.09 -7.03 14.46
CA SER A 152 6.25 -7.85 15.33
C SER A 152 5.08 -7.03 15.88
N PHE A 153 3.96 -7.70 16.11
CA PHE A 153 2.71 -7.11 16.58
C PHE A 153 2.09 -8.01 17.67
N ARG A 154 1.46 -7.39 18.67
CA ARG A 154 0.58 -8.06 19.63
C ARG A 154 -0.87 -7.83 19.20
N LEU A 155 -1.54 -8.95 18.92
CA LEU A 155 -2.98 -9.06 18.73
C LEU A 155 -3.60 -9.64 20.01
N ALA A 156 -4.92 -9.60 20.15
CA ALA A 156 -5.61 -10.33 21.22
C ALA A 156 -5.50 -11.85 21.02
N ASP A 157 -5.76 -12.63 22.07
CA ASP A 157 -5.51 -14.08 22.07
C ASP A 157 -6.58 -14.88 21.31
N ASP A 158 -7.82 -14.39 21.33
CA ASP A 158 -8.99 -14.92 20.64
C ASP A 158 -9.19 -14.39 19.20
N GLU A 159 -8.56 -13.26 18.88
CA GLU A 159 -8.74 -12.49 17.63
C GLU A 159 -8.42 -13.27 16.35
N ALA A 160 -9.38 -13.38 15.45
CA ALA A 160 -9.21 -13.96 14.12
C ALA A 160 -8.65 -12.95 13.08
N VAL A 161 -7.76 -13.43 12.21
CA VAL A 161 -7.18 -12.64 11.10
C VAL A 161 -7.21 -13.39 9.77
N TYR A 162 -7.39 -12.65 8.68
CA TYR A 162 -7.59 -13.16 7.32
C TYR A 162 -6.72 -12.39 6.31
N GLY A 163 -6.55 -12.90 5.09
CA GLY A 163 -5.88 -12.20 4.00
C GLY A 163 -4.68 -12.96 3.43
N LEU A 164 -3.52 -12.33 3.37
CA LEU A 164 -2.25 -12.80 2.81
C LEU A 164 -2.23 -13.09 1.29
N GLY A 165 -3.39 -13.10 0.64
CA GLY A 165 -3.55 -13.20 -0.81
C GLY A 165 -4.29 -14.47 -1.22
N GLN A 166 -3.94 -15.03 -2.38
CA GLN A 166 -4.44 -16.34 -2.81
C GLN A 166 -3.46 -17.42 -2.34
N LEU A 167 -3.77 -18.07 -1.21
CA LEU A 167 -3.00 -19.21 -0.68
C LEU A 167 -3.47 -20.54 -1.32
N ARG A 168 -2.76 -21.65 -1.02
CA ARG A 168 -3.01 -22.99 -1.62
C ARG A 168 -3.68 -24.00 -0.68
N ASP A 169 -4.17 -23.52 0.46
CA ASP A 169 -4.72 -24.35 1.52
C ASP A 169 -6.07 -23.80 2.01
N THR A 170 -6.75 -24.54 2.88
CA THR A 170 -8.12 -24.28 3.31
C THR A 170 -8.25 -23.42 4.58
N HIS A 171 -7.15 -22.91 5.16
CA HIS A 171 -7.21 -22.13 6.39
C HIS A 171 -7.56 -20.66 6.09
N MET A 172 -8.80 -20.27 6.41
CA MET A 172 -9.24 -18.88 6.33
C MET A 172 -8.58 -18.01 7.42
N ASN A 173 -8.54 -18.50 8.66
CA ASN A 173 -7.90 -17.82 9.78
C ASN A 173 -6.37 -18.06 9.74
N GLN A 174 -5.58 -17.00 9.92
CA GLN A 174 -4.10 -17.06 9.86
C GLN A 174 -3.43 -17.09 11.24
N ARG A 175 -4.21 -17.11 12.34
CA ARG A 175 -3.65 -17.30 13.70
C ARG A 175 -2.92 -18.65 13.83
N GLY A 176 -1.79 -18.66 14.52
CA GLY A 176 -0.95 -19.85 14.74
C GLY A 176 -0.21 -20.37 13.49
N ARG A 177 -0.13 -19.59 12.39
CA ARG A 177 0.43 -20.04 11.11
C ARG A 177 1.80 -19.44 10.78
N HIS A 178 2.58 -20.21 10.02
CA HIS A 178 3.67 -19.71 9.18
C HIS A 178 3.22 -19.74 7.72
N VAL A 179 3.39 -18.62 7.00
CA VAL A 179 2.99 -18.48 5.59
C VAL A 179 4.08 -17.75 4.80
N GLU A 180 4.58 -18.38 3.74
CA GLU A 180 5.51 -17.76 2.79
C GLU A 180 4.77 -16.86 1.78
N LEU A 181 5.23 -15.62 1.64
CA LEU A 181 4.67 -14.59 0.78
C LEU A 181 5.64 -14.32 -0.37
N TRP A 182 5.54 -15.14 -1.42
CA TRP A 182 6.40 -15.09 -2.60
C TRP A 182 5.69 -15.64 -3.84
N ASN A 183 5.50 -14.84 -4.89
CA ASN A 183 4.62 -15.23 -6.01
C ASN A 183 5.13 -16.47 -6.78
N HIS A 184 4.23 -17.41 -7.05
CA HIS A 184 4.43 -18.56 -7.94
C HIS A 184 3.21 -18.74 -8.86
N ASN A 185 3.29 -19.64 -9.84
CA ASN A 185 2.21 -19.97 -10.78
C ASN A 185 0.84 -20.22 -10.09
N THR A 186 0.83 -20.92 -8.95
CA THR A 186 -0.40 -21.36 -8.27
C THR A 186 -0.81 -20.53 -7.05
N TYR A 187 -0.05 -19.48 -6.67
CA TYR A 187 -0.39 -18.64 -5.52
C TYR A 187 0.15 -17.21 -5.63
N ILE A 188 -0.66 -16.26 -5.17
CA ILE A 188 -0.42 -14.82 -5.30
C ILE A 188 -0.34 -14.23 -3.91
N ALA A 189 0.86 -13.79 -3.53
CA ALA A 189 1.11 -13.15 -2.24
C ALA A 189 0.65 -11.69 -2.28
N ILE A 190 -0.20 -11.31 -1.32
CA ILE A 190 -0.57 -9.92 -1.06
C ILE A 190 -0.23 -9.68 0.42
N PRO A 191 0.83 -8.92 0.74
CA PRO A 191 1.33 -8.78 2.11
C PRO A 191 0.43 -7.86 2.95
N TYR A 192 -0.75 -8.39 3.30
CA TYR A 192 -1.84 -7.71 3.99
C TYR A 192 -2.60 -8.71 4.86
N PHE A 193 -2.91 -8.33 6.10
CA PHE A 193 -3.93 -9.02 6.88
C PHE A 193 -5.02 -8.06 7.35
N THR A 194 -6.22 -8.60 7.57
CA THR A 194 -7.36 -7.93 8.19
C THR A 194 -7.76 -8.70 9.44
N SER A 195 -8.12 -7.99 10.50
CA SER A 195 -8.65 -8.53 11.76
C SER A 195 -10.18 -8.48 11.73
N GLU A 196 -10.84 -9.43 12.39
CA GLU A 196 -12.29 -9.38 12.61
C GLU A 196 -12.77 -8.09 13.31
N LYS A 197 -11.90 -7.42 14.09
CA LYS A 197 -12.13 -6.08 14.68
C LYS A 197 -12.25 -4.94 13.66
N GLY A 198 -12.07 -5.23 12.37
CA GLY A 198 -12.25 -4.26 11.27
C GLY A 198 -11.11 -3.26 11.10
N TYR A 199 -9.88 -3.65 11.48
CA TYR A 199 -8.65 -2.99 11.01
C TYR A 199 -7.87 -3.94 10.09
N GLY A 200 -6.97 -3.37 9.28
CA GLY A 200 -5.98 -4.13 8.53
C GLY A 200 -4.60 -3.51 8.54
N VAL A 201 -3.60 -4.35 8.24
CA VAL A 201 -2.19 -3.97 8.12
C VAL A 201 -1.70 -4.37 6.74
N TYR A 202 -1.25 -3.40 5.94
CA TYR A 202 -0.55 -3.66 4.67
C TYR A 202 0.96 -3.42 4.86
N TRP A 203 1.77 -4.43 4.54
CA TRP A 203 3.23 -4.43 4.67
C TRP A 203 3.88 -4.10 3.32
N ASP A 204 4.45 -2.91 3.18
CA ASP A 204 4.93 -2.37 1.90
C ASP A 204 6.36 -2.85 1.57
N ASN A 205 6.55 -4.17 1.48
CA ASN A 205 7.80 -4.76 1.01
C ASN A 205 7.55 -5.72 -0.18
N ALA A 206 8.37 -5.58 -1.22
CA ALA A 206 8.32 -6.40 -2.44
C ALA A 206 9.32 -7.57 -2.44
N GLY A 207 10.21 -7.65 -1.44
CA GLY A 207 11.09 -8.80 -1.24
C GLY A 207 10.35 -10.00 -0.66
N LYS A 208 10.96 -11.19 -0.80
CA LYS A 208 10.45 -12.43 -0.19
C LYS A 208 10.17 -12.20 1.30
N THR A 209 8.96 -12.52 1.72
CA THR A 209 8.45 -12.21 3.06
C THR A 209 7.80 -13.45 3.69
N TYR A 210 7.89 -13.57 5.00
CA TYR A 210 7.20 -14.58 5.80
C TYR A 210 6.23 -13.89 6.75
N PHE A 211 5.01 -14.42 6.87
CA PHE A 211 4.10 -14.12 7.96
C PHE A 211 4.22 -15.24 8.99
N ASP A 212 4.50 -14.89 10.25
CA ASP A 212 4.63 -15.80 11.38
C ASP A 212 3.71 -15.33 12.51
N ASP A 213 2.76 -16.16 12.94
CA ASP A 213 2.00 -15.95 14.18
C ASP A 213 2.27 -17.09 15.18
N LYS A 214 3.00 -16.76 16.24
CA LYS A 214 3.42 -17.68 17.31
C LYS A 214 3.95 -16.90 18.52
N ASP A 215 4.14 -17.56 19.66
CA ASP A 215 4.81 -16.97 20.83
C ASP A 215 4.17 -15.63 21.29
N ASN A 216 2.84 -15.53 21.15
CA ASN A 216 2.01 -14.32 21.34
C ASN A 216 2.37 -13.10 20.46
N ALA A 217 3.06 -13.32 19.34
CA ALA A 217 3.42 -12.29 18.37
C ALA A 217 3.08 -12.70 16.92
N THR A 218 2.24 -11.89 16.26
CA THR A 218 2.10 -11.90 14.80
C THR A 218 3.23 -11.07 14.19
N SER A 219 3.81 -11.48 13.07
CA SER A 219 4.92 -10.73 12.49
C SER A 219 5.10 -10.92 10.99
N PHE A 220 5.55 -9.86 10.32
CA PHE A 220 6.09 -9.92 8.97
C PHE A 220 7.61 -9.90 9.03
N THR A 221 8.27 -10.82 8.32
CA THR A 221 9.73 -10.88 8.18
C THR A 221 10.12 -10.92 6.71
N SER A 222 10.66 -9.82 6.17
CA SER A 222 11.19 -9.77 4.81
C SER A 222 12.69 -10.08 4.79
N GLU A 223 13.13 -10.89 3.83
CA GLU A 223 14.55 -11.26 3.66
C GLU A 223 15.43 -10.07 3.29
N LEU A 224 14.83 -9.08 2.64
CA LEU A 224 15.48 -7.85 2.18
C LEU A 224 14.53 -6.66 2.33
N GLY A 225 15.01 -5.55 2.87
CA GLY A 225 14.29 -4.27 2.96
C GLY A 225 15.20 -3.16 3.49
N SER A 226 14.82 -1.90 3.30
CA SER A 226 15.58 -0.76 3.86
C SER A 226 15.08 -0.31 5.24
N CYS A 227 13.88 -0.74 5.61
CA CYS A 227 13.12 -0.36 6.80
C CYS A 227 11.95 -1.32 6.99
N ALA A 228 11.37 -1.36 8.19
CA ALA A 228 9.98 -1.78 8.36
C ALA A 228 9.08 -0.63 7.89
N ASP A 229 8.11 -0.94 7.02
CA ASP A 229 7.25 0.05 6.36
C ASP A 229 5.87 -0.57 6.16
N TYR A 230 4.88 -0.05 6.90
CA TYR A 230 3.53 -0.60 6.89
C TYR A 230 2.46 0.48 7.03
N TYR A 231 1.23 0.12 6.65
CA TYR A 231 0.07 0.98 6.71
C TYR A 231 -0.99 0.31 7.58
N PHE A 232 -1.34 0.94 8.70
CA PHE A 232 -2.50 0.57 9.50
C PHE A 232 -3.74 1.28 8.94
N MET A 233 -4.83 0.53 8.80
CA MET A 233 -6.06 0.96 8.16
C MET A 233 -7.25 0.63 9.07
N TYR A 234 -7.99 1.64 9.51
CA TYR A 234 -9.22 1.50 10.31
C TYR A 234 -10.17 2.65 10.01
N LYS A 235 -11.46 2.34 9.86
CA LYS A 235 -12.46 3.30 9.38
C LYS A 235 -13.77 3.25 10.14
N ASP A 236 -14.41 2.09 10.18
CA ASP A 236 -15.78 1.93 10.69
C ASP A 236 -16.00 0.60 11.44
N GLY A 237 -14.91 -0.11 11.79
CA GLY A 237 -14.97 -1.41 12.46
C GLY A 237 -15.46 -2.57 11.58
N THR A 238 -15.65 -2.36 10.26
CA THR A 238 -16.11 -3.40 9.34
C THR A 238 -15.01 -3.86 8.38
N GLN A 239 -15.13 -5.08 7.84
CA GLN A 239 -14.24 -5.58 6.79
C GLN A 239 -14.31 -4.73 5.52
N ASP A 240 -15.51 -4.26 5.14
CA ASP A 240 -15.68 -3.35 4.01
C ASP A 240 -15.01 -1.98 4.23
N GLY A 241 -14.90 -1.53 5.49
CA GLY A 241 -14.10 -0.37 5.87
C GLY A 241 -12.62 -0.55 5.55
N VAL A 242 -12.05 -1.72 5.90
CA VAL A 242 -10.65 -2.05 5.57
C VAL A 242 -10.45 -2.21 4.06
N ILE A 243 -11.38 -2.86 3.36
CA ILE A 243 -11.33 -3.01 1.89
C ILE A 243 -11.50 -1.66 1.19
N ALA A 244 -12.30 -0.73 1.71
CA ALA A 244 -12.35 0.65 1.21
C ALA A 244 -11.00 1.36 1.40
N SER A 245 -10.37 1.21 2.57
CA SER A 245 -9.07 1.81 2.88
C SER A 245 -7.93 1.26 2.02
N ILE A 246 -7.84 -0.05 1.78
CA ILE A 246 -6.79 -0.61 0.90
C ILE A 246 -6.97 -0.17 -0.56
N ARG A 247 -8.21 0.08 -1.00
CA ARG A 247 -8.53 0.63 -2.34
C ARG A 247 -8.29 2.14 -2.43
N GLU A 248 -8.46 2.90 -1.35
CA GLU A 248 -7.96 4.28 -1.26
C GLU A 248 -6.43 4.31 -1.37
N LEU A 249 -5.74 3.40 -0.69
CA LEU A 249 -4.27 3.31 -0.63
C LEU A 249 -3.63 2.89 -1.97
N THR A 250 -4.15 1.81 -2.58
CA THR A 250 -3.52 1.12 -3.72
C THR A 250 -4.22 1.33 -5.06
N GLY A 251 -5.46 1.84 -5.04
CA GLY A 251 -6.25 2.11 -6.24
C GLY A 251 -7.61 1.41 -6.24
N GLN A 252 -8.56 2.05 -6.92
CA GLN A 252 -9.91 1.52 -7.05
C GLN A 252 -9.94 0.33 -8.01
N ALA A 253 -10.72 -0.70 -7.66
CA ALA A 253 -10.97 -1.82 -8.56
C ALA A 253 -11.83 -1.33 -9.72
N THR A 254 -11.30 -1.39 -10.95
CA THR A 254 -12.03 -1.00 -12.16
C THR A 254 -13.14 -1.99 -12.45
N LEU A 255 -14.27 -1.49 -12.96
CA LEU A 255 -15.39 -2.34 -13.35
C LEU A 255 -15.01 -3.16 -14.60
N PHE A 256 -15.06 -4.48 -14.50
CA PHE A 256 -14.91 -5.36 -15.67
C PHE A 256 -16.02 -5.12 -16.70
N PRO A 257 -15.76 -5.25 -18.01
CA PRO A 257 -16.80 -5.23 -19.03
C PRO A 257 -17.89 -6.27 -18.74
N LYS A 258 -19.17 -5.94 -18.97
CA LYS A 258 -20.32 -6.78 -18.58
C LYS A 258 -20.22 -8.24 -19.06
N TRP A 259 -19.63 -8.48 -20.24
CA TRP A 259 -19.44 -9.83 -20.78
C TRP A 259 -18.46 -10.69 -19.96
N ALA A 260 -17.53 -10.09 -19.22
CA ALA A 260 -16.57 -10.82 -18.38
C ALA A 260 -17.21 -11.46 -17.14
N MET A 261 -18.42 -11.04 -16.77
CA MET A 261 -19.26 -11.64 -15.72
C MET A 261 -20.13 -12.80 -16.23
N GLY A 262 -20.00 -13.18 -17.51
CA GLY A 262 -20.65 -14.35 -18.09
C GLY A 262 -19.87 -15.65 -17.87
N PHE A 263 -20.35 -16.74 -18.48
CA PHE A 263 -19.62 -18.00 -18.53
C PHE A 263 -18.43 -17.93 -19.50
N TRP A 264 -17.29 -18.49 -19.08
CA TRP A 264 -16.06 -18.56 -19.87
C TRP A 264 -15.70 -20.00 -20.21
N GLN A 265 -15.67 -20.34 -21.49
CA GLN A 265 -15.12 -21.61 -21.96
C GLN A 265 -13.65 -21.43 -22.36
N CYS A 266 -12.77 -22.29 -21.85
CA CYS A 266 -11.35 -22.32 -22.18
C CYS A 266 -10.85 -23.76 -22.41
N ARG A 267 -9.68 -23.91 -23.03
CA ARG A 267 -8.96 -25.18 -23.24
C ARG A 267 -7.47 -24.87 -23.38
N GLU A 268 -6.61 -25.72 -22.81
CA GLU A 268 -5.22 -25.85 -23.25
C GLU A 268 -5.15 -27.07 -24.19
N ARG A 269 -5.06 -26.90 -25.51
CA ARG A 269 -5.34 -25.68 -26.28
C ARG A 269 -6.18 -25.99 -27.51
N TYR A 270 -6.94 -25.00 -27.96
CA TYR A 270 -7.47 -25.00 -29.33
C TYR A 270 -6.31 -24.96 -30.34
N LYS A 271 -6.45 -25.68 -31.44
CA LYS A 271 -5.40 -25.88 -32.45
C LYS A 271 -5.67 -25.15 -33.76
N THR A 272 -6.93 -24.88 -34.07
CA THR A 272 -7.37 -24.10 -35.25
C THR A 272 -8.49 -23.12 -34.87
N SER A 273 -8.75 -22.14 -35.73
CA SER A 273 -9.91 -21.25 -35.62
C SER A 273 -11.22 -22.03 -35.65
N ASP A 274 -11.30 -23.07 -36.48
CA ASP A 274 -12.50 -23.90 -36.67
C ASP A 274 -12.85 -24.70 -35.41
N GLU A 275 -11.84 -25.16 -34.65
CA GLU A 275 -12.06 -25.82 -33.35
C GLU A 275 -12.67 -24.86 -32.33
N LEU A 276 -12.22 -23.60 -32.31
CA LEU A 276 -12.75 -22.57 -31.42
C LEU A 276 -14.17 -22.14 -31.84
N ALA A 277 -14.41 -21.95 -33.14
CA ALA A 277 -15.72 -21.59 -33.69
C ALA A 277 -16.75 -22.70 -33.43
N GLY A 278 -16.44 -23.95 -33.78
CA GLY A 278 -17.35 -25.08 -33.57
C GLY A 278 -17.69 -25.33 -32.09
N VAL A 279 -16.80 -25.00 -31.15
CA VAL A 279 -17.11 -25.02 -29.71
C VAL A 279 -18.07 -23.88 -29.32
N LEU A 280 -17.91 -22.68 -29.88
CA LEU A 280 -18.84 -21.57 -29.66
C LEU A 280 -20.23 -21.86 -30.23
N ASP A 281 -20.29 -22.38 -31.45
CA ASP A 281 -21.53 -22.75 -32.14
C ASP A 281 -22.27 -23.86 -31.38
N LYS A 282 -21.53 -24.87 -30.87
CA LYS A 282 -22.13 -25.93 -30.04
C LYS A 282 -22.64 -25.45 -28.68
N TYR A 283 -22.27 -24.24 -28.25
CA TYR A 283 -22.84 -23.52 -27.10
C TYR A 283 -24.03 -22.61 -27.49
N ARG A 284 -24.55 -22.70 -28.73
CA ARG A 284 -25.69 -21.93 -29.26
C ARG A 284 -26.80 -22.79 -29.88
N GLU A 285 -26.52 -24.07 -30.14
CA GLU A 285 -27.52 -25.14 -30.37
C GLU A 285 -28.40 -25.40 -29.14
#